data_AF-Q0BPV3-F1
#
_entry.id   AF-Q0BPV3-F1
#
_cell.length_a   1.000
_cell.length_b   1.000
_cell.length_c   1.000
_cell.angle_alpha   90.00
_cell.angle_beta   90.00
_cell.angle_gamma   90.00
#
_symmetry.space_group_name_H-M   'P 1'
#
loop_
_entity.id
_entity.type
_entity.pdbx_description
1 polymer ?
#
loop_
_entity_poly.entity_id
_entity_poly.type
_entity_poly.pdbx_seq_one_letter_code
_entity_poly.pdbx_strand_id
1 'polypeptide(L)'
;MNIRPMSTYRRFLIPTGITVLLMAVLIFLGYWQVQRLHWKTGILAQLDAAEAAPPTPLPDAPLPFQKVVVTGTLVPSESILFGAETHVTQQGEPMGAQLLMPLSRAGHKAVMVQLGWVADPSGRNTPVPAGPVTITGYILPDQKKGWFTPPADPAHHHVYLHDSTTIAALSHAGDIEPYTLVALSPVSQENGHPIPAEGLPRPQNNHLGYALTWFGLAITLALLYANWLKKALRS
;
A
#
# COMPACT_ATOMS: atom_id res chain seq x y z
N MET A 1 48.39 -23.03 -31.06
CA MET A 1 47.42 -21.94 -30.77
C MET A 1 48.06 -21.05 -29.71
N ASN A 2 48.72 -19.95 -30.12
CA ASN A 2 49.46 -19.06 -29.22
C ASN A 2 48.47 -18.14 -28.47
N ILE A 3 48.23 -18.43 -27.20
CA ILE A 3 47.50 -17.52 -26.31
C ILE A 3 48.48 -16.38 -26.00
N ARG A 4 48.29 -15.21 -26.65
CA ARG A 4 49.08 -14.02 -26.35
C ARG A 4 48.94 -13.71 -24.85
N PRO A 5 50.05 -13.56 -24.09
CA PRO A 5 49.96 -13.20 -22.68
C PRO A 5 49.24 -11.84 -22.60
N MET A 6 48.15 -11.79 -21.83
CA MET A 6 47.49 -10.52 -21.54
C MET A 6 48.54 -9.57 -20.96
N SER A 7 48.69 -8.38 -21.56
CA SER A 7 49.58 -7.34 -21.02
C SER A 7 49.30 -7.14 -19.53
N THR A 8 50.34 -7.06 -18.70
CA THR A 8 50.26 -6.94 -17.23
C THR A 8 49.22 -5.92 -16.75
N TYR A 9 48.99 -4.84 -17.50
CA TYR A 9 47.92 -3.85 -17.24
C TYR A 9 46.48 -4.39 -17.34
N ARG A 10 46.15 -5.19 -18.35
CA ARG A 10 44.80 -5.77 -18.54
C ARG A 10 44.43 -6.75 -17.42
N ARG A 11 45.43 -7.38 -16.78
CA ARG A 11 45.27 -8.31 -15.65
C ARG A 11 44.67 -7.62 -14.42
N PHE A 12 44.92 -6.32 -14.24
CA PHE A 12 44.39 -5.55 -13.10
C PHE A 12 43.17 -4.72 -13.48
N LEU A 13 43.14 -4.10 -14.67
CA LEU A 13 42.07 -3.18 -15.07
C LEU A 13 40.66 -3.80 -15.07
N ILE A 14 40.51 -5.03 -15.56
CA ILE A 14 39.19 -5.68 -15.66
C ILE A 14 38.62 -6.01 -14.27
N PRO A 15 39.35 -6.74 -13.38
CA PRO A 15 38.88 -6.98 -12.01
C PRO A 15 38.61 -5.68 -11.24
N THR A 16 39.49 -4.69 -11.34
CA THR A 16 39.29 -3.38 -10.70
C THR A 16 38.01 -2.71 -11.21
N GLY A 17 37.80 -2.66 -12.53
CA GLY A 17 36.61 -2.05 -13.12
C GLY A 17 35.32 -2.72 -12.66
N ILE A 18 35.28 -4.05 -12.64
CA ILE A 18 34.13 -4.82 -12.15
C ILE A 18 33.89 -4.56 -10.66
N THR A 19 34.95 -4.58 -9.83
CA THR A 19 34.82 -4.31 -8.40
C THR A 19 34.30 -2.90 -8.14
N VAL A 20 34.81 -1.88 -8.85
CA VAL A 20 34.35 -0.50 -8.71
C VAL A 20 32.89 -0.37 -9.11
N LEU A 21 32.48 -1.00 -10.22
CA LEU A 21 31.08 -0.99 -10.64
C LEU A 21 30.17 -1.64 -9.61
N LEU A 22 30.51 -2.84 -9.14
CA LEU A 22 29.73 -3.54 -8.12
C LEU A 22 29.68 -2.75 -6.81
N MET A 23 30.80 -2.14 -6.40
CA MET A 23 30.86 -1.26 -5.23
C MET A 23 29.89 -0.09 -5.37
N ALA A 24 29.91 0.59 -6.52
CA ALA A 24 29.03 1.71 -6.79
C ALA A 24 27.55 1.30 -6.72
N VAL A 25 27.21 0.14 -7.28
CA VAL A 25 25.85 -0.42 -7.21
C VAL A 25 25.44 -0.73 -5.76
N LEU A 26 26.29 -1.40 -4.99
CA LEU A 26 25.99 -1.76 -3.59
C LEU A 26 25.81 -0.52 -2.71
N ILE A 27 26.67 0.50 -2.87
CA ILE A 27 26.56 1.77 -2.15
C ILE A 27 25.28 2.51 -2.56
N PHE A 28 24.98 2.56 -3.86
CA PHE A 28 23.77 3.16 -4.38
C PHE A 28 22.52 2.49 -3.80
N LEU A 29 22.47 1.15 -3.80
CA LEU A 29 21.36 0.40 -3.21
C LEU A 29 21.25 0.66 -1.70
N GLY A 30 22.36 0.70 -0.97
CA GLY A 30 22.36 1.04 0.46
C GLY A 30 21.79 2.43 0.73
N TYR A 31 22.22 3.43 -0.04
CA TYR A 31 21.71 4.80 0.07
C TYR A 31 20.21 4.89 -0.29
N TRP A 32 19.79 4.23 -1.36
CA TRP A 32 18.40 4.14 -1.75
C TRP A 32 17.51 3.53 -0.65
N GLN A 33 18.00 2.48 0.02
CA GLN A 33 17.28 1.88 1.16
C GLN A 33 17.13 2.86 2.33
N VAL A 34 18.15 3.68 2.63
CA VAL A 34 18.05 4.71 3.68
C VAL A 34 17.03 5.79 3.30
N GLN A 35 17.03 6.25 2.05
CA GLN A 35 15.99 7.20 1.59
C GLN A 35 14.59 6.60 1.72
N ARG A 36 14.43 5.32 1.34
CA ARG A 36 13.16 4.60 1.44
C ARG A 36 12.70 4.41 2.88
N LEU A 37 13.64 4.15 3.80
CA LEU A 37 13.42 4.10 5.24
C LEU A 37 12.80 5.40 5.73
N HIS A 38 13.45 6.55 5.46
CA HIS A 38 12.96 7.86 5.90
C HIS A 38 11.59 8.20 5.32
N TRP A 39 11.38 7.94 4.03
CA TRP A 39 10.09 8.14 3.40
C TRP A 39 8.98 7.34 4.08
N LYS A 40 9.19 6.03 4.33
CA LYS A 40 8.20 5.20 5.03
C LYS A 40 8.00 5.60 6.49
N THR A 41 9.06 6.02 7.19
CA THR A 41 8.95 6.56 8.54
C THR A 41 8.07 7.82 8.56
N GLY A 42 8.17 8.68 7.56
CA GLY A 42 7.30 9.85 7.42
C GLY A 42 5.83 9.49 7.20
N ILE A 43 5.54 8.43 6.45
CA ILE A 43 4.16 7.92 6.29
C ILE A 43 3.64 7.40 7.62
N LEU A 44 4.41 6.56 8.32
CA LEU A 44 4.00 6.01 9.62
C LEU A 44 3.73 7.12 10.64
N ALA A 45 4.56 8.17 10.68
CA ALA A 45 4.34 9.31 11.56
C ALA A 45 3.03 10.08 11.23
N GLN A 46 2.65 10.17 9.95
CA GLN A 46 1.36 10.76 9.55
C GLN A 46 0.19 9.89 10.03
N LEU A 47 0.31 8.57 9.91
CA LEU A 47 -0.68 7.63 10.41
C LEU A 47 -0.83 7.74 11.93
N ASP A 48 0.28 7.78 12.67
CA ASP A 48 0.27 7.95 14.13
C ASP A 48 -0.38 9.27 14.57
N ALA A 49 -0.08 10.36 13.88
CA ALA A 49 -0.68 11.65 14.14
C ALA A 49 -2.19 11.65 13.86
N ALA A 50 -2.62 11.02 12.76
CA ALA A 50 -4.02 10.88 12.41
C ALA A 50 -4.77 9.99 13.42
N GLU A 51 -4.14 8.91 13.89
CA GLU A 51 -4.68 8.02 14.91
C GLU A 51 -4.85 8.73 16.26
N ALA A 52 -3.92 9.59 16.66
CA ALA A 52 -4.00 10.36 17.89
C ALA A 52 -5.00 11.53 17.81
N ALA A 53 -5.27 12.07 16.62
CA ALA A 53 -6.17 13.21 16.45
C ALA A 53 -7.65 12.82 16.64
N PRO A 54 -8.48 13.69 17.24
CA PRO A 54 -9.93 13.49 17.26
C PRO A 54 -10.53 13.62 15.85
N PRO A 55 -11.66 12.95 15.57
CA PRO A 55 -12.35 13.10 14.30
C PRO A 55 -12.86 14.53 14.12
N THR A 56 -12.76 15.04 12.90
CA THR A 56 -13.27 16.37 12.49
C THR A 56 -14.41 16.21 11.49
N PRO A 57 -15.38 17.14 11.40
CA PRO A 57 -16.37 17.10 10.32
C PRO A 57 -15.65 17.05 8.96
N LEU A 58 -16.14 16.24 8.02
CA LEU A 58 -15.53 16.10 6.70
C LEU A 58 -15.43 17.47 6.00
N PRO A 59 -14.21 18.00 5.77
CA PRO A 59 -14.02 19.26 5.04
C PRO A 59 -14.18 19.05 3.53
N ASP A 60 -14.30 20.13 2.76
CA ASP A 60 -14.38 20.07 1.28
C ASP A 60 -13.13 19.48 0.62
N ALA A 61 -11.96 19.67 1.24
CA ALA A 61 -10.68 19.18 0.76
C ALA A 61 -9.91 18.50 1.91
N PRO A 62 -10.25 17.25 2.26
CA PRO A 62 -9.58 16.54 3.34
C PRO A 62 -8.13 16.22 3.00
N LEU A 63 -7.29 16.21 4.03
CA LEU A 63 -5.91 15.76 3.91
C LEU A 63 -5.83 14.23 3.88
N PRO A 64 -4.81 13.63 3.23
CA PRO A 64 -4.53 12.21 3.34
C PRO A 64 -4.48 11.75 4.79
N PHE A 65 -5.13 10.62 5.06
CA PHE A 65 -5.22 9.97 6.37
C PHE A 65 -5.98 10.77 7.43
N GLN A 66 -6.56 11.94 7.11
CA GLN A 66 -7.30 12.73 8.07
C GLN A 66 -8.47 11.90 8.64
N LYS A 67 -8.60 11.92 9.97
CA LYS A 67 -9.74 11.32 10.67
C LYS A 67 -10.93 12.25 10.58
N VAL A 68 -11.99 11.78 9.95
CA VAL A 68 -13.20 12.57 9.70
C VAL A 68 -14.46 11.86 10.18
N VAL A 69 -15.51 12.64 10.40
CA VAL A 69 -16.88 12.17 10.60
C VAL A 69 -17.78 12.73 9.50
N VAL A 70 -18.61 11.88 8.94
CA VAL A 70 -19.55 12.24 7.87
C VAL A 70 -20.89 11.54 8.08
N THR A 71 -21.98 12.23 7.75
CA THR A 71 -23.34 11.68 7.81
C THR A 71 -23.91 11.61 6.40
N GLY A 72 -24.60 10.51 6.10
CA GLY A 72 -25.29 10.31 4.82
C GLY A 72 -26.09 9.02 4.83
N THR A 73 -26.57 8.60 3.66
CA THR A 73 -27.31 7.34 3.50
C THR A 73 -26.51 6.40 2.61
N LEU A 74 -26.27 5.18 3.12
CA LEU A 74 -25.59 4.13 2.37
C LEU A 74 -26.47 3.64 1.22
N VAL A 75 -25.86 3.31 0.08
CA VAL A 75 -26.57 2.86 -1.13
C VAL A 75 -26.16 1.40 -1.47
N PRO A 76 -26.85 0.38 -0.93
CA PRO A 76 -26.42 -1.02 -1.07
C PRO A 76 -26.42 -1.54 -2.50
N SER A 77 -27.29 -1.02 -3.36
CA SER A 77 -27.38 -1.42 -4.77
C SER A 77 -26.15 -1.04 -5.59
N GLU A 78 -25.31 -0.14 -5.08
CA GLU A 78 -24.13 0.40 -5.73
C GLU A 78 -22.83 -0.06 -5.04
N SER A 79 -22.92 -1.13 -4.24
CA SER A 79 -21.75 -1.69 -3.57
C SER A 79 -20.83 -2.44 -4.53
N ILE A 80 -19.53 -2.39 -4.23
CA ILE A 80 -18.48 -3.11 -4.94
C ILE A 80 -17.52 -3.75 -3.93
N LEU A 81 -16.69 -4.68 -4.39
CA LEU A 81 -15.68 -5.33 -3.57
C LEU A 81 -14.28 -4.82 -3.89
N PHE A 82 -13.44 -4.72 -2.86
CA PHE A 82 -12.02 -4.37 -2.98
C PHE A 82 -11.14 -5.48 -2.43
N GLY A 83 -10.13 -5.87 -3.21
CA GLY A 83 -9.07 -6.79 -2.76
C GLY A 83 -9.55 -8.22 -2.52
N ALA A 84 -8.66 -9.10 -2.11
CA ALA A 84 -8.99 -10.48 -1.74
C ALA A 84 -8.20 -10.83 -0.48
N GLU A 85 -8.90 -11.05 0.62
CA GLU A 85 -8.32 -11.15 1.95
C GLU A 85 -9.00 -12.28 2.72
N THR A 86 -8.23 -13.04 3.47
CA THR A 86 -8.74 -14.02 4.43
C THR A 86 -8.88 -13.37 5.80
N HIS A 87 -9.98 -13.64 6.51
CA HIS A 87 -10.17 -13.14 7.87
C HIS A 87 -10.42 -14.31 8.82
N VAL A 88 -9.80 -14.28 10.01
CA VAL A 88 -10.11 -15.26 11.06
C VAL A 88 -11.50 -14.94 11.59
N THR A 89 -12.38 -15.94 11.55
CA THR A 89 -13.76 -15.90 12.02
C THR A 89 -14.04 -17.11 12.91
N GLN A 90 -15.20 -17.15 13.57
CA GLN A 90 -15.62 -18.35 14.29
C GLN A 90 -15.80 -19.58 13.39
N GLN A 91 -16.02 -19.38 12.08
CA GLN A 91 -16.19 -20.47 11.11
C GLN A 91 -14.88 -20.87 10.39
N GLY A 92 -13.73 -20.33 10.82
CA GLY A 92 -12.41 -20.58 10.22
C GLY A 92 -11.84 -19.35 9.53
N GLU A 93 -11.07 -19.53 8.46
CA GLU A 93 -10.40 -18.45 7.72
C GLU A 93 -10.95 -18.33 6.28
N PRO A 94 -12.24 -17.94 6.09
CA PRO A 94 -12.79 -17.79 4.75
C PRO A 94 -12.08 -16.69 3.96
N MET A 95 -12.04 -16.88 2.64
CA MET A 95 -11.70 -15.82 1.69
C MET A 95 -12.87 -14.83 1.62
N GLY A 96 -12.56 -13.56 1.51
CA GLY A 96 -13.53 -12.49 1.33
C GLY A 96 -12.87 -11.25 0.74
N ALA A 97 -13.58 -10.13 0.84
CA ALA A 97 -13.13 -8.85 0.30
C ALA A 97 -13.62 -7.69 1.16
N GLN A 98 -13.02 -6.52 0.98
CA GLN A 98 -13.47 -5.30 1.61
C GLN A 98 -14.71 -4.77 0.86
N LEU A 99 -15.81 -4.55 1.57
CA LEU A 99 -17.03 -3.99 1.02
C LEU A 99 -16.91 -2.47 0.90
N LEU A 100 -17.01 -1.97 -0.33
CA LEU A 100 -17.09 -0.55 -0.63
C LEU A 100 -18.53 -0.20 -0.96
N MET A 101 -19.05 0.86 -0.35
CA MET A 101 -20.42 1.31 -0.55
C MET A 101 -20.49 2.84 -0.61
N PRO A 102 -21.20 3.42 -1.58
CA PRO A 102 -21.43 4.86 -1.62
C PRO A 102 -22.23 5.34 -0.40
N LEU A 103 -21.77 6.44 0.19
CA LEU A 103 -22.51 7.23 1.15
C LEU A 103 -23.04 8.48 0.43
N SER A 104 -24.33 8.47 0.12
CA SER A 104 -25.02 9.60 -0.49
C SER A 104 -25.22 10.73 0.52
N ARG A 105 -24.95 11.97 0.08
CA ARG A 105 -24.99 13.18 0.91
C ARG A 105 -25.75 14.26 0.16
N ALA A 106 -26.69 14.92 0.83
CA ALA A 106 -27.52 15.95 0.20
C ALA A 106 -26.65 17.13 -0.29
N GLY A 107 -26.69 17.43 -1.59
CA GLY A 107 -25.97 18.57 -2.17
C GLY A 107 -24.46 18.38 -2.35
N HIS A 108 -23.92 17.19 -2.08
CA HIS A 108 -22.50 16.87 -2.23
C HIS A 108 -22.31 15.60 -3.06
N LYS A 109 -21.11 15.40 -3.60
CA LYS A 109 -20.73 14.12 -4.21
C LYS A 109 -20.82 12.99 -3.18
N ALA A 110 -21.13 11.78 -3.63
CA ALA A 110 -21.10 10.62 -2.74
C ALA A 110 -19.66 10.35 -2.29
N VAL A 111 -19.49 9.91 -1.03
CA VAL A 111 -18.20 9.43 -0.54
C VAL A 111 -18.20 7.92 -0.66
N MET A 112 -17.21 7.34 -1.33
CA MET A 112 -17.07 5.88 -1.28
C MET A 112 -16.56 5.46 0.09
N VAL A 113 -17.26 4.57 0.78
CA VAL A 113 -16.89 4.12 2.11
C VAL A 113 -16.48 2.65 2.07
N GLN A 114 -15.26 2.35 2.50
CA GLN A 114 -14.84 0.98 2.80
C GLN A 114 -15.38 0.62 4.20
N LEU A 115 -16.44 -0.17 4.22
CA LEU A 115 -17.16 -0.55 5.45
C LEU A 115 -16.46 -1.66 6.24
N GLY A 116 -15.63 -2.46 5.56
CA GLY A 116 -14.89 -3.56 6.16
C GLY A 116 -15.01 -4.87 5.38
N TRP A 117 -14.42 -5.92 5.93
CA TRP A 117 -14.36 -7.24 5.32
C TRP A 117 -15.69 -8.00 5.38
N VAL A 118 -16.04 -8.64 4.27
CA VAL A 118 -17.20 -9.55 4.13
C VAL A 118 -16.77 -10.86 3.47
N ALA A 119 -17.37 -11.97 3.91
CA ALA A 119 -17.22 -13.28 3.29
C ALA A 119 -18.08 -13.46 2.04
N ASP A 120 -19.18 -12.70 1.94
CA ASP A 120 -20.10 -12.73 0.80
C ASP A 120 -19.37 -12.22 -0.47
N PRO A 121 -19.14 -13.07 -1.49
CA PRO A 121 -18.44 -12.69 -2.70
C PRO A 121 -19.25 -11.73 -3.59
N SER A 122 -20.51 -11.44 -3.24
CA SER A 122 -21.31 -10.41 -3.88
C SER A 122 -21.33 -9.10 -3.09
N GLY A 123 -21.11 -9.15 -1.77
CA GLY A 123 -21.28 -8.02 -0.85
C GLY A 123 -22.72 -7.47 -0.75
N ARG A 124 -23.66 -7.90 -1.61
CA ARG A 124 -24.99 -7.32 -1.77
C ARG A 124 -25.95 -7.65 -0.63
N ASN A 125 -25.75 -8.76 0.07
CA ASN A 125 -26.59 -9.16 1.19
C ASN A 125 -26.10 -8.61 2.53
N THR A 126 -25.11 -7.72 2.53
CA THR A 126 -24.55 -7.14 3.76
C THR A 126 -25.57 -6.20 4.40
N PRO A 127 -26.02 -6.48 5.64
CA PRO A 127 -26.98 -5.61 6.31
C PRO A 127 -26.36 -4.24 6.59
N VAL A 128 -27.04 -3.19 6.18
CA VAL A 128 -26.68 -1.80 6.53
C VAL A 128 -27.93 -1.03 6.96
N PRO A 129 -27.78 0.04 7.76
CA PRO A 129 -28.92 0.88 8.14
C PRO A 129 -29.64 1.45 6.92
N ALA A 130 -30.98 1.36 6.90
CA ALA A 130 -31.80 1.90 5.81
C ALA A 130 -31.91 3.43 5.80
N GLY A 131 -31.49 4.10 6.88
CA GLY A 131 -31.59 5.55 7.06
C GLY A 131 -30.23 6.25 7.13
N PRO A 132 -30.22 7.55 7.51
CA PRO A 132 -29.00 8.28 7.74
C PRO A 132 -28.11 7.61 8.78
N VAL A 133 -26.83 7.46 8.45
CA VAL A 133 -25.78 6.92 9.34
C VAL A 133 -24.64 7.91 9.43
N THR A 134 -24.05 8.02 10.62
CA THR A 134 -22.84 8.81 10.87
C THR A 134 -21.65 7.86 10.95
N ILE A 135 -20.68 8.05 10.05
CA ILE A 135 -19.50 7.20 9.92
C ILE A 135 -18.27 8.01 10.28
N THR A 136 -17.47 7.47 11.20
CA THR A 136 -16.13 7.96 11.49
C THR A 136 -15.11 7.10 10.75
N GLY A 137 -14.19 7.74 10.05
CA GLY A 137 -13.23 7.03 9.21
C GLY A 137 -11.99 7.84 8.88
N TYR A 138 -11.04 7.19 8.23
CA TYR A 138 -9.86 7.85 7.68
C TYR A 138 -9.99 8.06 6.18
N ILE A 139 -9.47 9.19 5.72
CA ILE A 139 -9.39 9.51 4.29
C ILE A 139 -8.23 8.74 3.67
N LEU A 140 -8.55 7.80 2.78
CA LEU A 140 -7.58 7.09 1.97
C LEU A 140 -7.55 7.76 0.57
N PRO A 141 -6.45 8.44 0.21
CA PRO A 141 -6.35 9.11 -1.09
C PRO A 141 -6.33 8.10 -2.24
N ASP A 142 -6.77 8.55 -3.41
CA ASP A 142 -6.68 7.78 -4.64
C ASP A 142 -5.25 7.32 -4.93
N GLN A 143 -5.16 6.07 -5.37
CA GLN A 143 -3.93 5.39 -5.71
C GLN A 143 -3.67 5.46 -7.21
N LYS A 144 -2.39 5.64 -7.57
CA LYS A 144 -1.98 5.61 -8.97
C LYS A 144 -1.78 4.19 -9.44
N LYS A 145 -2.34 3.89 -10.62
CA LYS A 145 -2.16 2.59 -11.28
C LYS A 145 -0.68 2.34 -11.59
N GLY A 146 -0.18 1.20 -11.13
CA GLY A 146 1.17 0.70 -11.41
C GLY A 146 1.17 -0.39 -12.47
N TRP A 147 2.37 -0.82 -12.88
CA TRP A 147 2.57 -1.85 -13.90
C TRP A 147 2.07 -3.25 -13.48
N PHE A 148 2.00 -3.49 -12.18
CA PHE A 148 1.54 -4.75 -11.59
C PHE A 148 0.15 -4.65 -10.95
N THR A 149 -0.56 -3.53 -11.17
CA THR A 149 -1.93 -3.39 -10.67
C THR A 149 -2.86 -4.28 -11.49
N PRO A 150 -3.55 -5.26 -10.88
CA PRO A 150 -4.53 -6.07 -11.58
C PRO A 150 -5.66 -5.20 -12.18
N PRO A 151 -6.22 -5.57 -13.34
CA PRO A 151 -7.41 -4.91 -13.85
C PRO A 151 -8.60 -5.15 -12.91
N ALA A 152 -9.56 -4.22 -12.88
CA ALA A 152 -10.85 -4.47 -12.24
C ALA A 152 -11.57 -5.63 -12.92
N ASP A 153 -12.48 -6.29 -12.20
CA ASP A 153 -13.38 -7.32 -12.70
C ASP A 153 -14.82 -6.77 -12.70
N PRO A 154 -15.30 -6.31 -13.88
CA PRO A 154 -16.63 -5.75 -13.96
C PRO A 154 -17.76 -6.76 -13.74
N ALA A 155 -17.53 -8.04 -14.05
CA ALA A 155 -18.55 -9.07 -13.92
C ALA A 155 -18.91 -9.35 -12.45
N HIS A 156 -17.92 -9.22 -11.57
CA HIS A 156 -18.07 -9.45 -10.14
C HIS A 156 -18.09 -8.16 -9.30
N HIS A 157 -18.15 -6.99 -9.93
CA HIS A 157 -18.06 -5.68 -9.26
C HIS A 157 -16.84 -5.59 -8.33
N HIS A 158 -15.68 -6.02 -8.83
CA HIS A 158 -14.46 -6.12 -8.03
C HIS A 158 -13.38 -5.16 -8.52
N VAL A 159 -12.77 -4.41 -7.61
CA VAL A 159 -11.58 -3.58 -7.85
C VAL A 159 -10.39 -4.03 -6.99
N TYR A 160 -9.17 -3.72 -7.46
CA TYR A 160 -7.92 -4.03 -6.75
C TYR A 160 -7.06 -2.79 -6.49
N LEU A 161 -7.63 -1.61 -6.74
CA LEU A 161 -6.99 -0.32 -6.56
C LEU A 161 -8.04 0.68 -6.04
N HIS A 162 -7.70 1.47 -5.04
CA HIS A 162 -8.51 2.62 -4.65
C HIS A 162 -8.34 3.73 -5.68
N ASP A 163 -9.12 3.68 -6.75
CA ASP A 163 -9.18 4.70 -7.80
C ASP A 163 -10.63 5.11 -7.99
N SER A 164 -10.97 6.32 -7.53
CA SER A 164 -12.34 6.85 -7.60
C SER A 164 -12.94 6.80 -9.01
N THR A 165 -12.13 6.92 -10.06
CA THR A 165 -12.62 6.89 -11.45
C THR A 165 -13.13 5.50 -11.82
N THR A 166 -12.32 4.47 -11.59
CA THR A 166 -12.72 3.07 -11.85
C THR A 166 -13.86 2.63 -10.92
N ILE A 167 -13.79 3.04 -9.65
CA ILE A 167 -14.80 2.75 -8.63
C ILE A 167 -16.16 3.35 -9.02
N ALA A 168 -16.21 4.62 -9.42
CA ALA A 168 -17.44 5.29 -9.88
C ALA A 168 -18.05 4.58 -11.09
N ALA A 169 -17.22 4.23 -12.07
CA ALA A 169 -17.67 3.55 -13.28
C ALA A 169 -18.29 2.17 -12.99
N LEU A 170 -17.74 1.44 -12.01
CA LEU A 170 -18.17 0.07 -11.69
C LEU A 170 -19.34 0.00 -10.70
N SER A 171 -19.42 0.94 -9.76
CA SER A 171 -20.50 1.04 -8.76
C SER A 171 -21.79 1.62 -9.33
N HIS A 172 -21.71 2.34 -10.44
CA HIS A 172 -22.80 3.18 -10.98
C HIS A 172 -23.23 4.32 -10.05
N ALA A 173 -22.42 4.66 -9.04
CA ALA A 173 -22.71 5.70 -8.05
C ALA A 173 -22.65 7.15 -8.58
N GLY A 174 -22.39 7.32 -9.87
CA GLY A 174 -22.14 8.63 -10.49
C GLY A 174 -20.84 9.25 -9.99
N ASP A 175 -20.83 10.58 -9.88
CA ASP A 175 -19.66 11.33 -9.41
C ASP A 175 -19.45 11.13 -7.90
N ILE A 176 -18.34 10.49 -7.54
CA ILE A 176 -17.89 10.32 -6.15
C ILE A 176 -16.72 11.25 -5.84
N GLU A 177 -16.43 11.43 -4.56
CA GLU A 177 -15.24 12.13 -4.10
C GLU A 177 -13.95 11.38 -4.49
N PRO A 178 -12.83 12.08 -4.77
CA PRO A 178 -11.57 11.49 -5.22
C PRO A 178 -10.73 10.86 -4.08
N TYR A 179 -11.42 10.14 -3.19
CA TYR A 179 -10.85 9.42 -2.06
C TYR A 179 -11.86 8.38 -1.55
N THR A 180 -11.36 7.38 -0.81
CA THR A 180 -12.19 6.43 -0.06
C THR A 180 -12.17 6.78 1.42
N LEU A 181 -13.30 6.66 2.11
CA LEU A 181 -13.38 6.73 3.56
C LEU A 181 -13.29 5.32 4.15
N VAL A 182 -12.25 5.01 4.91
CA VAL A 182 -12.11 3.73 5.60
C VAL A 182 -12.80 3.82 6.97
N ALA A 183 -13.91 3.09 7.13
CA ALA A 183 -14.71 3.13 8.36
C ALA A 183 -13.96 2.49 9.55
N LEU A 184 -14.05 3.11 10.73
CA LEU A 184 -13.39 2.66 11.96
C LEU A 184 -14.30 1.90 12.92
N SER A 185 -15.56 1.74 12.56
CA SER A 185 -16.54 1.05 13.39
C SER A 185 -17.57 0.37 12.49
N PRO A 186 -18.16 -0.73 12.94
CA PRO A 186 -19.19 -1.41 12.16
C PRO A 186 -20.37 -0.46 11.96
N VAL A 187 -20.85 -0.35 10.72
CA VAL A 187 -22.08 0.40 10.41
C VAL A 187 -23.34 -0.37 10.76
N SER A 188 -23.22 -1.68 10.93
CA SER A 188 -24.24 -2.59 11.43
C SER A 188 -23.60 -3.57 12.42
N GLN A 189 -24.36 -3.96 13.43
CA GLN A 189 -24.00 -5.03 14.36
C GLN A 189 -24.68 -6.36 13.97
N GLU A 190 -25.51 -6.34 12.93
CA GLU A 190 -26.25 -7.50 12.48
C GLU A 190 -25.30 -8.52 11.85
N ASN A 191 -25.29 -9.73 12.40
CA ASN A 191 -24.46 -10.86 11.95
C ASN A 191 -22.93 -10.62 12.00
N GLY A 192 -22.45 -9.56 12.66
CA GLY A 192 -21.02 -9.31 12.86
C GLY A 192 -20.24 -8.87 11.61
N HIS A 193 -20.93 -8.51 10.53
CA HIS A 193 -20.32 -8.03 9.28
C HIS A 193 -20.92 -6.68 8.85
N PRO A 194 -20.16 -5.85 8.12
CA PRO A 194 -18.76 -6.04 7.74
C PRO A 194 -17.79 -5.87 8.93
N ILE A 195 -16.66 -6.56 8.91
CA ILE A 195 -15.61 -6.43 9.93
C ILE A 195 -14.78 -5.19 9.56
N PRO A 196 -14.91 -4.06 10.29
CA PRO A 196 -14.25 -2.82 9.91
C PRO A 196 -12.73 -2.96 9.94
N ALA A 197 -12.04 -2.06 9.26
CA ALA A 197 -10.58 -2.02 9.35
C ALA A 197 -10.16 -1.71 10.79
N GLU A 198 -9.19 -2.48 11.32
CA GLU A 198 -8.61 -2.21 12.64
C GLU A 198 -7.84 -0.88 12.69
N GLY A 199 -7.48 -0.36 11.51
CA GLY A 199 -6.81 0.92 11.32
C GLY A 199 -6.44 1.14 9.85
N LEU A 200 -5.72 2.21 9.56
CA LEU A 200 -5.14 2.41 8.24
C LEU A 200 -4.04 1.36 7.96
N PRO A 201 -3.87 0.91 6.71
CA PRO A 201 -2.83 -0.04 6.36
C PRO A 201 -1.45 0.55 6.65
N ARG A 202 -0.71 -0.08 7.57
CA ARG A 202 0.61 0.38 8.01
C ARG A 202 1.70 -0.30 7.17
N PRO A 203 2.48 0.45 6.37
CA PRO A 203 3.51 -0.18 5.55
C PRO A 203 4.66 -0.71 6.41
N GLN A 204 5.07 -1.96 6.17
CA GLN A 204 6.27 -2.51 6.80
C GLN A 204 7.51 -1.69 6.43
N ASN A 205 8.41 -1.49 7.41
CA ASN A 205 9.59 -0.64 7.24
C ASN A 205 10.91 -1.36 7.62
N ASN A 206 11.21 -2.44 6.90
CA ASN A 206 12.41 -3.26 7.15
C ASN A 206 13.67 -2.71 6.44
N HIS A 207 13.62 -1.46 5.95
CA HIS A 207 14.63 -0.88 5.07
C HIS A 207 15.99 -0.66 5.75
N LEU A 208 16.04 -0.49 7.06
CA LEU A 208 17.29 -0.41 7.81
C LEU A 208 18.09 -1.72 7.71
N GLY A 209 17.43 -2.87 7.89
CA GLY A 209 18.07 -4.17 7.78
C GLY A 209 18.68 -4.38 6.39
N TYR A 210 17.92 -4.04 5.34
CA TYR A 210 18.43 -4.09 3.97
C TYR A 210 19.59 -3.12 3.73
N ALA A 211 19.52 -1.88 4.21
CA ALA A 211 20.62 -0.93 4.09
C ALA A 211 21.92 -1.48 4.70
N LEU A 212 21.83 -2.08 5.90
CA LEU A 212 22.96 -2.74 6.56
C LEU A 212 23.49 -3.91 5.71
N THR A 213 22.62 -4.71 5.09
CA THR A 213 23.03 -5.77 4.17
C THR A 213 23.83 -5.21 2.99
N TRP A 214 23.34 -4.17 2.30
CA TRP A 214 24.01 -3.62 1.13
C TRP A 214 25.36 -2.98 1.46
N PHE A 215 25.43 -2.19 2.53
CA PHE A 215 26.69 -1.62 2.98
C PHE A 215 27.66 -2.68 3.52
N GLY A 216 27.16 -3.71 4.22
CA GLY A 216 27.97 -4.84 4.67
C GLY A 216 28.58 -5.64 3.50
N LEU A 217 27.81 -5.85 2.43
CA LEU A 217 28.31 -6.47 1.19
C LEU A 217 29.35 -5.58 0.50
N ALA A 218 29.14 -4.26 0.47
CA ALA A 218 30.11 -3.31 -0.07
C ALA A 218 31.44 -3.37 0.69
N ILE A 219 31.40 -3.36 2.03
CA ILE A 219 32.59 -3.49 2.88
C ILE A 219 33.29 -4.83 2.63
N THR A 220 32.53 -5.93 2.58
CA THR A 220 33.08 -7.27 2.33
C THR A 220 33.78 -7.33 0.97
N LEU A 221 33.16 -6.77 -0.08
CA LEU A 221 33.75 -6.68 -1.41
C LEU A 221 35.06 -5.88 -1.40
N ALA A 222 35.10 -4.74 -0.70
CA ALA A 222 36.30 -3.91 -0.57
C ALA A 222 37.45 -4.70 0.08
N LEU A 223 37.16 -5.42 1.17
CA LEU A 223 38.15 -6.22 1.90
C LEU A 223 38.69 -7.37 1.05
N LEU A 224 37.81 -8.09 0.35
CA LEU A 224 38.18 -9.17 -0.55
C LEU A 224 39.06 -8.67 -1.70
N TYR A 225 38.66 -7.56 -2.32
CA TYR A 225 39.42 -6.95 -3.40
C TYR A 225 40.78 -6.44 -2.92
N ALA A 226 40.85 -5.78 -1.77
CA ALA A 226 42.12 -5.31 -1.19
C ALA A 226 43.08 -6.49 -0.88
N ASN A 227 42.55 -7.61 -0.38
CA ASN A 227 43.34 -8.82 -0.15
C ASN A 227 43.84 -9.44 -1.47
N TRP A 228 42.96 -9.53 -2.48
CA TRP A 228 43.33 -10.01 -3.80
C TRP A 228 44.43 -9.14 -4.43
N LEU A 229 44.27 -7.82 -4.40
CA LEU A 229 45.24 -6.86 -4.94
C LEU A 229 46.60 -6.99 -4.25
N LYS A 230 46.62 -7.10 -2.90
CA LYS A 230 47.86 -7.34 -2.14
C LYS A 230 48.57 -8.62 -2.57
N LYS A 231 47.83 -9.71 -2.79
CA LYS A 231 48.41 -10.98 -3.26
C LYS A 231 48.92 -10.87 -4.71
N ALA A 232 48.14 -10.22 -5.58
CA ALA A 232 48.47 -10.06 -6.99
C ALA A 232 49.68 -9.14 -7.23
N LEU A 233 49.95 -8.18 -6.35
CA LEU A 233 51.15 -7.32 -6.38
C LEU A 233 52.40 -8.00 -5.82
N ARG A 234 52.26 -9.09 -5.06
CA ARG A 234 53.37 -9.87 -4.49
C ARG A 234 53.79 -11.06 -5.36
N SER A 235 53.00 -11.37 -6.39
CA SER A 235 53.21 -12.44 -7.37
C SER A 235 53.73 -11.89 -8.68
#